data_AF-A0A067PFQ9-F1
#
_entry.id   AF-A0A067PFQ9-F1
#
_cell.length_a   1.000
_cell.length_b   1.000
_cell.length_c   1.000
_cell.angle_alpha   90.00
_cell.angle_beta   90.00
_cell.angle_gamma   90.00
#
_symmetry.space_group_name_H-M   'P 1'
#
loop_
_entity.id
_entity.type
_entity.pdbx_description
1 polymer ?
#
loop_
_entity_poly.entity_id
_entity_poly.type
_entity_poly.pdbx_seq_one_letter_code
_entity_poly.pdbx_strand_id
1 'polypeptide(L)'
;MPPLPETRPWAVPFQPLGAPSIRRPAPVHESRVARSRGRRTNSLRRYVPHKRRPPPSSIAETEYTQSPSTPTNPSVGLGVARATSVIASWPGRIERFHDLASAAGLPVSRTRDPVWRPTWNTFELAVFRRSRRSILKIQREWDDEMLLVQLRRKYYSLRPFWRRCITLTTIKTIALVPADVFPFHVYPQTIGDDPSISKCLRFRHYLRNPQIVRGRLDFMRCLTESPDRGVQFLDRWSPRRIIFLIVFGISSTLAVGLVVSHVKHDYSTGFTVAGWMVSALALLGACIGVLNFVEFR
;
A
#
# COMPACT_ATOMS: atom_id res chain seq x y z
N MET A 1 3.07 16.47 66.74
CA MET A 1 3.21 16.44 65.27
C MET A 1 4.61 16.93 64.91
N PRO A 2 5.46 16.13 64.24
CA PRO A 2 6.76 16.61 63.80
C PRO A 2 6.62 17.45 62.51
N PRO A 3 7.46 18.47 62.29
CA PRO A 3 7.44 19.27 61.07
C PRO A 3 7.98 18.48 59.87
N LEU A 4 7.34 18.66 58.71
CA LEU A 4 7.72 18.05 57.43
C LEU A 4 9.04 18.64 56.90
N PRO A 5 9.89 17.84 56.24
CA PRO A 5 11.16 18.29 55.68
C PRO A 5 10.97 19.12 54.41
N GLU A 6 11.71 20.22 54.37
CA GLU A 6 11.78 21.23 53.32
C GLU A 6 12.43 20.66 52.05
N THR A 7 11.69 20.67 50.93
CA THR A 7 12.14 20.18 49.63
C THR A 7 12.97 21.25 48.92
N ARG A 8 14.29 21.02 48.79
CA ARG A 8 15.15 21.85 47.94
C ARG A 8 14.98 21.50 46.45
N PRO A 9 14.83 22.49 45.55
CA PRO A 9 14.78 22.24 44.11
C PRO A 9 16.17 21.97 43.53
N TRP A 10 16.31 20.84 42.85
CA TRP A 10 17.50 20.47 42.08
C TRP A 10 17.51 21.21 40.74
N ALA A 11 18.02 22.43 40.72
CA ALA A 11 18.37 23.12 39.48
C ALA A 11 19.83 22.84 39.14
N VAL A 12 20.07 21.88 38.25
CA VAL A 12 21.40 21.64 37.66
C VAL A 12 21.56 22.60 36.48
N PRO A 13 22.59 23.47 36.45
CA PRO A 13 22.84 24.34 35.31
C PRO A 13 23.30 23.52 34.10
N PHE A 14 22.57 23.66 32.99
CA PHE A 14 22.92 23.08 31.70
C PHE A 14 24.17 23.78 31.14
N GLN A 15 25.31 23.09 31.11
CA GLN A 15 26.49 23.53 30.35
C GLN A 15 26.31 23.13 28.87
N PRO A 16 26.34 24.08 27.92
CA PRO A 16 26.30 23.74 26.49
C PRO A 16 27.61 23.07 26.08
N LEU A 17 27.51 21.81 25.65
CA LEU A 17 28.60 21.05 25.03
C LEU A 17 29.06 21.80 23.76
N GLY A 18 30.35 22.13 23.71
CA GLY A 18 30.97 22.83 22.59
C GLY A 18 30.74 22.13 21.24
N ALA A 19 30.32 22.90 20.25
CA ALA A 19 30.15 22.43 18.88
C ALA A 19 31.51 22.05 18.25
N PRO A 20 31.62 20.91 17.57
CA PRO A 20 32.82 20.54 16.84
C PRO A 20 33.02 21.46 15.63
N SER A 21 34.18 22.12 15.59
CA SER A 21 34.66 22.93 14.48
C SER A 21 34.82 22.07 13.21
N ILE A 22 33.86 22.19 12.28
CA ILE A 22 33.95 21.61 10.95
C ILE A 22 35.01 22.38 10.15
N ARG A 23 36.20 21.80 10.00
CA ARG A 23 37.20 22.25 9.03
C ARG A 23 36.64 22.09 7.62
N ARG A 24 36.46 23.20 6.90
CA ARG A 24 36.16 23.22 5.47
C ARG A 24 37.35 22.63 4.69
N PRO A 25 37.15 21.65 3.80
CA PRO A 25 38.20 21.26 2.85
C PRO A 25 38.44 22.39 1.83
N ALA A 26 39.71 22.53 1.44
CA ALA A 26 40.20 23.53 0.50
C ALA A 26 39.56 23.41 -0.89
N PRO A 27 39.42 24.52 -1.63
CA PRO A 27 38.87 24.50 -2.98
C PRO A 27 39.82 23.75 -3.92
N VAL A 28 39.30 22.70 -4.54
CA VAL A 28 39.96 21.99 -5.64
C VAL A 28 39.93 22.89 -6.88
N HIS A 29 41.12 23.08 -7.44
CA HIS A 29 41.40 23.88 -8.62
C HIS A 29 40.65 23.29 -9.83
N GLU A 30 39.54 23.92 -10.23
CA GLU A 30 38.77 23.51 -11.40
C GLU A 30 39.38 24.15 -12.67
N SER A 31 40.01 23.29 -13.47
CA SER A 31 40.65 23.64 -14.73
C SER A 31 39.59 24.05 -15.76
N ARG A 32 39.47 25.37 -15.95
CA ARG A 32 39.13 26.10 -17.16
C ARG A 32 38.99 25.23 -18.43
N VAL A 33 37.77 24.81 -18.76
CA VAL A 33 37.40 24.36 -20.11
C VAL A 33 36.65 25.47 -20.82
N ALA A 34 37.12 25.76 -22.03
CA ALA A 34 36.81 26.93 -22.82
C ALA A 34 35.36 26.98 -23.32
N ARG A 35 34.88 28.22 -23.39
CA ARG A 35 33.69 28.71 -24.07
C ARG A 35 33.45 28.04 -25.44
N SER A 36 32.23 27.55 -25.65
CA SER A 36 31.57 27.69 -26.96
C SER A 36 30.23 28.41 -26.76
N ARG A 37 30.18 29.67 -27.21
CA ARG A 37 28.97 30.50 -27.26
C ARG A 37 28.08 29.97 -28.40
N GLY A 38 27.14 29.09 -28.05
CA GLY A 38 26.04 28.67 -28.91
C GLY A 38 24.94 29.73 -28.96
N ARG A 39 25.03 30.59 -29.97
CA ARG A 39 24.00 31.53 -30.44
C ARG A 39 22.82 30.75 -31.04
N ARG A 40 21.59 30.86 -30.50
CA ARG A 40 20.30 30.79 -31.25
C ARG A 40 19.09 30.88 -30.31
N THR A 41 18.42 32.02 -30.28
CA THR A 41 17.15 32.37 -30.97
C THR A 41 15.92 32.13 -30.10
N ASN A 42 15.40 33.25 -29.57
CA ASN A 42 14.07 33.41 -29.03
C ASN A 42 13.01 32.96 -30.05
N SER A 43 12.39 31.81 -29.83
CA SER A 43 11.13 31.47 -30.48
C SER A 43 9.98 32.00 -29.63
N LEU A 44 9.35 33.07 -30.15
CA LEU A 44 8.05 33.54 -29.74
C LEU A 44 7.06 32.37 -29.64
N ARG A 45 6.59 32.08 -28.42
CA ARG A 45 5.37 31.30 -28.19
C ARG A 45 4.20 32.10 -28.77
N ARG A 46 3.83 31.81 -30.02
CA ARG A 46 2.52 32.15 -30.55
C ARG A 46 1.46 31.42 -29.73
N TYR A 47 0.57 32.21 -29.14
CA TYR A 47 -0.73 31.77 -28.67
C TYR A 47 -1.44 31.00 -29.79
N VAL A 48 -1.79 29.74 -29.53
CA VAL A 48 -2.70 28.96 -30.37
C VAL A 48 -4.13 29.26 -29.87
N PRO A 49 -5.02 29.83 -30.69
CA PRO A 49 -6.39 30.09 -30.26
C PRO A 49 -7.14 28.76 -30.09
N HIS A 50 -7.85 28.65 -28.98
CA HIS A 50 -8.72 27.52 -28.67
C HIS A 50 -9.71 27.26 -29.82
N LYS A 51 -9.56 26.09 -30.45
CA LYS A 51 -10.49 25.55 -31.44
C LYS A 51 -11.83 25.29 -30.74
N ARG A 52 -12.88 25.96 -31.24
CA ARG A 52 -14.27 25.83 -30.78
C ARG A 52 -14.69 24.36 -30.76
N ARG A 53 -15.31 23.93 -29.66
CA ARG A 53 -16.04 22.65 -29.55
C ARG A 53 -17.12 22.60 -30.65
N PRO A 54 -17.24 21.49 -31.41
CA PRO A 54 -18.44 21.25 -32.20
C PRO A 54 -19.64 20.99 -31.28
N PRO A 55 -20.87 21.31 -31.72
CA PRO A 55 -22.09 21.03 -30.98
C PRO A 55 -22.33 19.51 -30.85
N PRO A 56 -23.05 19.06 -29.82
CA PRO A 56 -23.37 17.66 -29.64
C PRO A 56 -24.26 17.18 -30.79
N SER A 57 -23.72 16.26 -31.60
CA SER A 57 -24.49 15.47 -32.55
C SER A 57 -25.48 14.60 -31.76
N SER A 58 -26.76 14.77 -32.09
CA SER A 58 -27.87 13.90 -31.71
C SER A 58 -27.49 12.43 -31.89
N ILE A 59 -27.44 11.70 -30.78
CA ILE A 59 -27.33 10.25 -30.78
C ILE A 59 -28.68 9.73 -31.27
N ALA A 60 -28.66 9.10 -32.46
CA ALA A 60 -29.75 8.27 -32.93
C ALA A 60 -29.95 7.14 -31.93
N GLU A 61 -31.16 7.08 -31.36
CA GLU A 61 -31.64 5.96 -30.55
C GLU A 61 -31.55 4.67 -31.37
N THR A 62 -30.59 3.82 -31.03
CA THR A 62 -30.64 2.43 -31.46
C THR A 62 -31.59 1.72 -30.51
N GLU A 63 -32.81 1.55 -31.00
CA GLU A 63 -33.91 0.79 -30.44
C GLU A 63 -33.44 -0.63 -30.08
N TYR A 64 -33.05 -0.83 -28.82
CA TYR A 64 -32.89 -2.16 -28.25
C TYR A 64 -34.27 -2.69 -27.94
N THR A 65 -34.76 -3.60 -28.78
CA THR A 65 -35.94 -4.43 -28.53
C THR A 65 -35.77 -5.13 -27.18
N GLN A 66 -36.45 -4.62 -26.16
CA GLN A 66 -36.58 -5.27 -24.85
C GLN A 66 -37.52 -6.46 -24.99
N SER A 67 -37.01 -7.67 -24.74
CA SER A 67 -37.84 -8.84 -24.47
C SER A 67 -38.73 -8.59 -23.25
N PRO A 68 -40.00 -9.04 -23.27
CA PRO A 68 -40.94 -8.80 -22.19
C PRO A 68 -40.51 -9.54 -20.92
N SER A 69 -40.13 -8.78 -19.90
CA SER A 69 -39.93 -9.30 -18.55
C SER A 69 -41.28 -9.49 -17.86
N THR A 70 -41.58 -10.75 -17.55
CA THR A 70 -42.68 -11.18 -16.69
C THR A 70 -42.67 -10.43 -15.34
N PRO A 71 -43.79 -9.84 -14.89
CA PRO A 71 -43.86 -9.21 -13.58
C PRO A 71 -44.03 -10.28 -12.50
N THR A 72 -42.98 -10.53 -11.72
CA THR A 72 -43.06 -11.31 -10.47
C THR A 72 -43.18 -10.36 -9.28
N ASN A 73 -44.27 -10.56 -8.53
CA ASN A 73 -44.67 -9.81 -7.33
C ASN A 73 -43.55 -9.58 -6.30
N PRO A 74 -43.49 -8.40 -5.65
CA PRO A 74 -42.64 -8.19 -4.49
C PRO A 74 -43.30 -8.76 -3.23
N SER A 75 -42.94 -9.99 -2.86
CA SER A 75 -43.18 -10.47 -1.50
C SER A 75 -42.16 -9.83 -0.55
N VAL A 76 -42.70 -9.08 0.40
CA VAL A 76 -41.99 -8.46 1.53
C VAL A 76 -41.43 -9.58 2.43
N GLY A 77 -40.24 -10.07 2.08
CA GLY A 77 -39.47 -11.00 2.89
C GLY A 77 -38.45 -10.21 3.72
N LEU A 78 -38.63 -10.22 5.04
CA LEU A 78 -37.70 -9.70 6.03
C LEU A 78 -36.34 -10.41 5.86
N GLY A 79 -35.47 -9.80 5.05
CA GLY A 79 -34.21 -10.38 4.61
C GLY A 79 -33.19 -10.43 5.74
N VAL A 80 -33.14 -11.57 6.44
CA VAL A 80 -31.91 -12.00 7.12
C VAL A 80 -30.87 -12.12 6.01
N ALA A 81 -30.03 -11.10 5.88
CA ALA A 81 -28.90 -11.07 4.96
C ALA A 81 -27.94 -12.20 5.36
N ARG A 82 -28.25 -13.41 4.86
CA ARG A 82 -27.38 -14.57 4.94
C ARG A 82 -26.13 -14.14 4.18
N ALA A 83 -25.10 -13.78 4.92
CA ALA A 83 -23.75 -13.67 4.41
C ALA A 83 -23.33 -15.07 3.98
N THR A 84 -23.90 -15.56 2.87
CA THR A 84 -23.30 -16.62 2.09
C THR A 84 -21.93 -16.09 1.78
N SER A 85 -20.94 -16.66 2.45
CA SER A 85 -19.55 -16.52 2.08
C SER A 85 -19.49 -16.97 0.63
N VAL A 86 -19.58 -16.01 -0.28
CA VAL A 86 -19.20 -16.19 -1.67
C VAL A 86 -17.69 -16.40 -1.60
N ILE A 87 -17.29 -17.58 -1.17
CA ILE A 87 -16.10 -18.25 -1.62
C ILE A 87 -16.39 -18.43 -3.10
N ALA A 88 -16.24 -17.36 -3.87
CA ALA A 88 -16.16 -17.43 -5.31
C ALA A 88 -15.05 -18.46 -5.52
N SER A 89 -15.45 -19.69 -5.85
CA SER A 89 -14.53 -20.74 -6.22
C SER A 89 -13.64 -20.09 -7.26
N TRP A 90 -12.37 -19.91 -6.91
CA TRP A 90 -11.40 -19.34 -7.82
C TRP A 90 -11.60 -20.05 -9.15
N PRO A 91 -11.81 -19.33 -10.27
CA PRO A 91 -12.06 -20.00 -11.53
C PRO A 91 -10.90 -20.97 -11.72
N GLY A 92 -11.17 -22.28 -11.70
CA GLY A 92 -10.14 -23.34 -11.75
C GLY A 92 -9.31 -23.35 -13.04
N ARG A 93 -9.43 -22.29 -13.84
CA ARG A 93 -8.74 -22.04 -15.08
C ARG A 93 -8.16 -20.63 -15.06
N ILE A 94 -7.05 -20.47 -14.34
CA ILE A 94 -6.18 -19.28 -14.42
C ILE A 94 -5.69 -19.05 -15.86
N GLU A 95 -5.62 -20.13 -16.65
CA GLU A 95 -5.27 -20.15 -18.07
C GLU A 95 -6.21 -19.31 -18.97
N ARG A 96 -7.42 -18.97 -18.51
CA ARG A 96 -8.38 -18.19 -19.32
C ARG A 96 -8.03 -16.72 -19.44
N PHE A 97 -7.14 -16.20 -18.59
CA PHE A 97 -6.72 -14.81 -18.71
C PHE A 97 -5.61 -14.72 -19.74
N HIS A 98 -5.89 -14.02 -20.84
CA HIS A 98 -4.87 -13.66 -21.83
C HIS A 98 -3.74 -12.81 -21.25
N ASP A 99 -3.97 -12.16 -20.11
CA ASP A 99 -3.02 -11.29 -19.42
C ASP A 99 -3.20 -11.37 -17.91
N LEU A 100 -2.22 -11.93 -17.20
CA LEU A 100 -2.29 -12.04 -15.75
C LEU A 100 -2.05 -10.69 -15.05
N ALA A 101 -1.25 -9.81 -15.63
CA ALA A 101 -0.98 -8.48 -15.10
C ALA A 101 -2.25 -7.62 -15.16
N SER A 102 -2.96 -7.62 -16.29
CA SER A 102 -4.25 -6.95 -16.43
C SER A 102 -5.32 -7.55 -15.52
N ALA A 103 -5.35 -8.88 -15.39
CA ALA A 103 -6.25 -9.58 -14.46
C ALA A 103 -5.96 -9.24 -12.99
N ALA A 104 -4.71 -8.89 -12.66
CA ALA A 104 -4.27 -8.38 -11.37
C ALA A 104 -4.51 -6.86 -11.19
N GLY A 105 -5.02 -6.18 -12.22
CA GLY A 105 -5.36 -4.76 -12.19
C GLY A 105 -4.24 -3.81 -12.56
N LEU A 106 -3.15 -4.32 -13.13
CA LEU A 106 -2.12 -3.46 -13.71
C LEU A 106 -2.53 -2.96 -15.10
N PRO A 107 -2.20 -1.71 -15.47
CA PRO A 107 -2.43 -1.22 -16.81
C PRO A 107 -1.44 -1.90 -17.75
N VAL A 108 -1.96 -2.61 -18.76
CA VAL A 108 -1.12 -3.27 -19.77
C VAL A 108 -1.32 -2.56 -21.10
N SER A 109 -0.23 -2.20 -21.76
CA SER A 109 -0.31 -1.64 -23.09
C SER A 109 -0.82 -2.63 -24.12
N ARG A 110 -1.56 -2.09 -25.09
CA ARG A 110 -2.19 -2.86 -26.17
C ARG A 110 -1.15 -3.40 -27.16
N THR A 111 0.01 -2.75 -27.26
CA THR A 111 1.08 -3.14 -28.16
C THR A 111 1.83 -4.33 -27.56
N ARG A 112 1.40 -5.54 -27.95
CA ARG A 112 2.08 -6.78 -27.57
C ARG A 112 3.06 -7.18 -28.65
N ASP A 113 4.34 -6.93 -28.40
CA ASP A 113 5.37 -7.60 -29.17
C ASP A 113 5.28 -9.10 -28.89
N PRO A 114 5.20 -9.95 -29.94
CA PRO A 114 5.10 -11.40 -29.77
C PRO A 114 6.35 -11.99 -29.11
N VAL A 115 7.49 -11.29 -29.19
CA VAL A 115 8.77 -11.73 -28.66
C VAL A 115 9.30 -10.66 -27.71
N TRP A 116 9.09 -10.82 -26.41
CA TRP A 116 9.63 -9.90 -25.40
C TRP A 116 11.16 -10.08 -25.32
N ARG A 117 11.90 -9.09 -25.82
CA ARG A 117 13.38 -9.04 -25.76
C ARG A 117 13.78 -7.66 -25.25
N PRO A 118 13.90 -7.46 -23.93
CA PRO A 118 14.34 -6.18 -23.41
C PRO A 118 15.77 -5.88 -23.88
N THR A 119 16.03 -4.60 -24.16
CA THR A 119 17.36 -4.10 -24.54
C THR A 119 18.31 -3.96 -23.35
N TRP A 120 17.77 -3.96 -22.13
CA TRP A 120 18.51 -3.84 -20.88
C TRP A 120 18.93 -5.22 -20.33
N ASN A 121 20.07 -5.27 -19.64
CA ASN A 121 20.51 -6.45 -18.88
C ASN A 121 19.96 -6.42 -17.45
N THR A 122 19.86 -5.23 -16.87
CA THR A 122 19.30 -5.00 -15.54
C THR A 122 18.41 -3.77 -15.59
N PHE A 123 17.22 -3.89 -15.02
CA PHE A 123 16.25 -2.81 -14.92
C PHE A 123 16.06 -2.42 -13.45
N GLU A 124 16.15 -1.14 -13.14
CA GLU A 124 15.97 -0.64 -11.77
C GLU A 124 14.53 -0.24 -11.53
N LEU A 125 13.75 -1.13 -10.91
CA LEU A 125 12.37 -0.83 -10.55
C LEU A 125 12.33 -0.11 -9.20
N ALA A 126 11.82 1.12 -9.19
CA ALA A 126 11.54 1.83 -7.95
C ALA A 126 10.34 1.18 -7.24
N VAL A 127 10.52 0.79 -5.97
CA VAL A 127 9.50 0.13 -5.17
C VAL A 127 9.20 0.97 -3.93
N PHE A 128 7.93 1.31 -3.75
CA PHE A 128 7.44 2.19 -2.71
C PHE A 128 6.54 1.45 -1.73
N ARG A 129 6.64 1.82 -0.46
CA ARG A 129 5.67 1.48 0.57
C ARG A 129 5.45 2.69 1.45
N ARG A 130 4.27 3.32 1.33
CA ARG A 130 4.01 4.65 1.91
C ARG A 130 5.12 5.62 1.46
N SER A 131 5.81 6.29 2.38
CA SER A 131 6.95 7.18 2.10
C SER A 131 8.29 6.49 1.93
N ARG A 132 8.38 5.16 2.14
CA ARG A 132 9.67 4.44 2.01
C ARG A 132 9.89 3.97 0.58
N ARG A 133 11.07 4.26 0.05
CA ARG A 133 11.53 3.84 -1.28
C ARG A 133 12.64 2.78 -1.15
N SER A 134 12.64 1.82 -2.05
CA SER A 134 13.75 0.91 -2.30
C SER A 134 13.85 0.61 -3.79
N ILE A 135 15.03 0.27 -4.28
CA ILE A 135 15.23 -0.12 -5.68
C ILE A 135 15.29 -1.65 -5.74
N LEU A 136 14.54 -2.23 -6.68
CA LEU A 136 14.61 -3.63 -7.05
C LEU A 136 15.30 -3.75 -8.41
N LYS A 137 16.48 -4.37 -8.44
CA LYS A 137 17.22 -4.66 -9.67
C LYS A 137 16.66 -5.93 -10.29
N ILE A 138 15.91 -5.77 -11.37
CA ILE A 138 15.31 -6.85 -12.16
C ILE A 138 16.34 -7.30 -13.20
N GLN A 139 16.61 -8.60 -13.26
CA GLN A 139 17.50 -9.16 -14.28
C GLN A 139 16.69 -9.58 -15.52
N ARG A 140 17.32 -9.55 -16.69
CA ARG A 140 16.69 -9.87 -17.98
C ARG A 140 16.16 -11.31 -18.05
N GLU A 141 16.86 -12.22 -17.38
CA GLU A 141 16.57 -13.65 -17.33
C GLU A 141 15.45 -14.02 -16.35
N TRP A 142 14.90 -13.05 -15.60
CA TRP A 142 13.80 -13.34 -14.68
C TRP A 142 12.49 -13.59 -15.41
N ASP A 143 11.72 -14.51 -14.87
CA ASP A 143 10.31 -14.69 -15.17
C ASP A 143 9.42 -14.00 -14.11
N ASP A 144 8.11 -14.07 -14.31
CA ASP A 144 7.13 -13.51 -13.38
C ASP A 144 7.21 -14.15 -11.98
N GLU A 145 7.56 -15.44 -11.89
CA GLU A 145 7.74 -16.13 -10.61
C GLU A 145 8.87 -15.46 -9.80
N MET A 146 10.05 -15.35 -10.40
CA MET A 146 11.22 -14.74 -9.77
C MET A 146 10.96 -13.27 -9.41
N LEU A 147 10.30 -12.52 -10.29
CA LEU A 147 9.89 -11.14 -10.04
C LEU A 147 8.99 -11.04 -8.81
N LEU A 148 7.93 -11.86 -8.71
CA LEU A 148 6.99 -11.83 -7.59
C LEU A 148 7.65 -12.27 -6.27
N VAL A 149 8.55 -13.25 -6.30
CA VAL A 149 9.35 -13.65 -5.13
C VAL A 149 10.20 -12.48 -4.62
N GLN A 150 10.86 -11.77 -5.53
CA GLN A 150 11.74 -10.66 -5.18
C GLN A 150 10.94 -9.42 -4.73
N LEU A 151 9.81 -9.12 -5.37
CA LEU A 151 8.87 -8.10 -4.92
C LEU A 151 8.36 -8.40 -3.50
N ARG A 152 7.98 -9.66 -3.23
CA ARG A 152 7.56 -10.09 -1.89
C ARG A 152 8.69 -9.90 -0.86
N ARG A 153 9.93 -10.27 -1.22
CA ARG A 153 11.11 -10.07 -0.37
C ARG A 153 11.34 -8.59 -0.06
N LYS A 154 11.27 -7.73 -1.09
CA LYS A 154 11.41 -6.27 -0.96
C LYS A 154 10.30 -5.64 -0.13
N TYR A 155 9.05 -6.08 -0.29
CA TYR A 155 7.96 -5.65 0.58
C TYR A 155 8.27 -5.94 2.06
N TYR A 156 8.74 -7.15 2.37
CA TYR A 156 9.07 -7.51 3.74
C TYR A 156 10.31 -6.78 4.28
N SER A 157 11.29 -6.44 3.44
CA SER A 157 12.44 -5.65 3.86
C SER A 157 12.07 -4.18 4.13
N LEU A 158 11.07 -3.63 3.42
CA LEU A 158 10.52 -2.30 3.68
C LEU A 158 9.73 -2.22 5.01
N ARG A 159 9.40 -3.37 5.61
CA ARG A 159 8.65 -3.46 6.86
C ARG A 159 9.59 -3.78 8.04
N PRO A 160 9.74 -2.87 9.02
CA PRO A 160 10.59 -3.11 10.17
C PRO A 160 10.03 -4.26 11.01
N PHE A 161 10.91 -5.02 11.66
CA PHE A 161 10.56 -6.28 12.34
C PHE A 161 9.44 -6.13 13.37
N TRP A 162 9.51 -5.14 14.26
CA TRP A 162 8.45 -4.87 15.25
C TRP A 162 7.10 -4.56 14.60
N ARG A 163 7.11 -3.78 13.51
CA ARG A 163 5.89 -3.59 12.72
C ARG A 163 5.49 -4.89 12.03
N ARG A 164 6.39 -5.81 11.67
CA ARG A 164 5.97 -7.11 11.11
C ARG A 164 5.05 -7.86 12.07
N CYS A 165 5.39 -7.90 13.36
CA CYS A 165 4.58 -8.54 14.40
C CYS A 165 3.27 -7.78 14.67
N ILE A 166 3.32 -6.44 14.74
CA ILE A 166 2.16 -5.64 15.18
C ILE A 166 1.27 -5.16 14.01
N THR A 167 1.79 -5.01 12.78
CA THR A 167 0.95 -4.42 11.72
C THR A 167 -0.16 -5.38 11.33
N LEU A 168 -1.37 -4.89 11.57
CA LEU A 168 -2.65 -5.46 11.18
C LEU A 168 -2.89 -5.35 9.67
N THR A 169 -2.01 -4.65 8.93
CA THR A 169 -2.09 -4.54 7.49
C THR A 169 -1.43 -5.71 6.75
N THR A 170 -2.03 -6.05 5.62
CA THR A 170 -1.54 -7.01 4.62
C THR A 170 -1.53 -6.34 3.25
N ILE A 171 -0.67 -6.82 2.35
CA ILE A 171 -0.64 -6.33 0.97
C ILE A 171 -2.04 -6.54 0.36
N LYS A 172 -2.64 -5.45 -0.12
CA LYS A 172 -3.90 -5.44 -0.89
C LYS A 172 -3.60 -5.74 -2.35
N THR A 173 -2.73 -4.92 -2.93
CA THR A 173 -2.39 -4.90 -4.35
C THR A 173 -1.11 -4.11 -4.55
N ILE A 174 -0.62 -4.08 -5.78
CA ILE A 174 0.35 -3.09 -6.25
C ILE A 174 -0.36 -2.08 -7.16
N ALA A 175 0.14 -0.85 -7.16
CA ALA A 175 -0.25 0.20 -8.09
C ALA A 175 1.01 0.77 -8.76
N LEU A 176 0.88 1.21 -10.01
CA LEU A 176 1.96 1.93 -10.67
C LEU A 176 1.99 3.37 -10.17
N VAL A 177 3.19 3.88 -9.94
CA VAL A 177 3.43 5.26 -9.50
C VAL A 177 4.61 5.84 -10.28
N PRO A 178 4.75 7.17 -10.43
CA PRO A 178 5.94 7.73 -11.04
C PRO A 178 7.21 7.38 -10.22
N ALA A 179 8.31 7.06 -10.89
CA ALA A 179 9.58 6.74 -10.24
C ALA A 179 10.29 8.01 -9.72
N ASP A 180 10.07 9.14 -10.40
CA ASP A 180 10.77 10.42 -10.20
C ASP A 180 10.15 11.34 -9.15
N VAL A 181 9.36 10.81 -8.21
CA VAL A 181 8.68 11.63 -7.17
C VAL A 181 9.69 12.23 -6.15
N PHE A 182 10.97 11.90 -6.24
CA PHE A 182 12.03 12.54 -5.44
C PHE A 182 12.36 13.92 -6.01
N PRO A 183 12.28 15.02 -5.23
CA PRO A 183 12.54 15.12 -3.78
C PRO A 183 11.30 15.36 -2.89
N PHE A 184 10.10 15.40 -3.46
CA PHE A 184 8.92 15.75 -2.69
C PHE A 184 8.53 14.56 -1.81
N HIS A 185 8.60 14.72 -0.49
CA HIS A 185 8.16 13.73 0.51
C HIS A 185 6.65 13.45 0.47
N VAL A 186 5.99 13.80 -0.64
CA VAL A 186 4.58 13.63 -0.91
C VAL A 186 4.37 12.19 -1.35
N TYR A 187 3.33 11.58 -0.80
CA TYR A 187 2.92 10.22 -1.15
C TYR A 187 2.79 10.10 -2.67
N PRO A 188 3.42 9.09 -3.30
CA PRO A 188 3.35 8.96 -4.74
C PRO A 188 1.89 8.74 -5.15
N GLN A 189 1.41 9.54 -6.10
CA GLN A 189 0.06 9.44 -6.62
C GLN A 189 -0.05 8.20 -7.51
N THR A 190 -1.08 7.39 -7.27
CA THR A 190 -1.36 6.19 -8.06
C THR A 190 -1.76 6.57 -9.48
N ILE A 191 -1.14 5.93 -10.47
CA ILE A 191 -1.50 6.11 -11.88
C ILE A 191 -2.67 5.17 -12.19
N GLY A 192 -3.86 5.75 -12.35
CA GLY A 192 -5.08 5.03 -12.72
C GLY A 192 -6.09 4.86 -11.58
N ASP A 193 -7.21 4.23 -11.91
CA ASP A 193 -8.29 3.97 -10.97
C ASP A 193 -7.91 2.92 -9.94
N ASP A 194 -8.53 3.00 -8.76
CA ASP A 194 -8.39 1.99 -7.72
C ASP A 194 -8.79 0.60 -8.27
N PRO A 195 -7.90 -0.40 -8.20
CA PRO A 195 -8.20 -1.71 -8.73
C PRO A 195 -9.38 -2.33 -7.97
N SER A 196 -10.28 -2.96 -8.71
CA SER A 196 -11.42 -3.66 -8.14
C SER A 196 -10.98 -4.70 -7.09
N ILE A 197 -11.88 -5.01 -6.15
CA ILE A 197 -11.60 -5.97 -5.07
C ILE A 197 -11.15 -7.34 -5.65
N SER A 198 -11.76 -7.78 -6.75
CA SER A 198 -11.41 -9.04 -7.42
C SER A 198 -9.99 -9.01 -8.00
N LYS A 199 -9.57 -7.90 -8.63
CA LYS A 199 -8.20 -7.68 -9.11
C LYS A 199 -7.18 -7.71 -7.98
N CYS A 200 -7.47 -7.03 -6.87
CA CYS A 200 -6.64 -7.06 -5.67
C CYS A 200 -6.44 -8.47 -5.11
N LEU A 201 -7.54 -9.22 -5.00
CA LEU A 201 -7.48 -10.61 -4.52
C LEU A 201 -6.61 -11.47 -5.43
N ARG A 202 -6.72 -11.31 -6.76
CA ARG A 202 -5.91 -12.03 -7.76
C ARG A 202 -4.43 -11.73 -7.61
N PHE A 203 -4.06 -10.45 -7.54
CA PHE A 203 -2.67 -10.08 -7.31
C PHE A 203 -2.11 -10.73 -6.04
N ARG A 204 -2.86 -10.65 -4.93
CA ARG A 204 -2.46 -11.28 -3.66
C ARG A 204 -2.35 -12.80 -3.77
N HIS A 205 -3.17 -13.44 -4.60
CA HIS A 205 -3.09 -14.86 -4.88
C HIS A 205 -1.78 -15.19 -5.61
N TYR A 206 -1.44 -14.46 -6.67
CA TYR A 206 -0.18 -14.65 -7.41
C TYR A 206 1.05 -14.38 -6.54
N LEU A 207 1.02 -13.33 -5.70
CA LEU A 207 2.13 -13.02 -4.80
C LEU A 207 2.35 -14.08 -3.71
N ARG A 208 1.31 -14.83 -3.34
CA ARG A 208 1.39 -15.95 -2.40
C ARG A 208 1.87 -17.23 -3.09
N ASN A 209 1.44 -17.45 -4.33
CA ASN A 209 1.69 -18.63 -5.12
C ASN A 209 2.44 -18.27 -6.42
N PRO A 210 3.69 -17.79 -6.34
CA PRO A 210 4.43 -17.31 -7.51
C PRO A 210 4.70 -18.44 -8.52
N GLN A 211 4.72 -19.70 -8.08
CA GLN A 211 4.86 -20.88 -8.94
C GLN A 211 3.76 -21.01 -10.02
N ILE A 212 2.60 -20.37 -9.82
CA ILE A 212 1.50 -20.40 -10.80
C ILE A 212 1.82 -19.58 -12.06
N VAL A 213 2.72 -18.60 -11.94
CA VAL A 213 3.12 -17.71 -13.04
C VAL A 213 4.52 -18.04 -13.58
N ARG A 214 5.05 -19.22 -13.24
CA ARG A 214 6.35 -19.68 -13.70
C ARG A 214 6.44 -19.69 -15.23
N GLY A 215 7.54 -19.17 -15.75
CA GLY A 215 7.80 -19.07 -17.20
C GLY A 215 6.95 -18.04 -17.94
N ARG A 216 6.06 -17.30 -17.26
CA ARG A 216 5.33 -16.18 -17.86
C ARG A 216 6.11 -14.88 -17.70
N LEU A 217 5.77 -13.90 -18.53
CA LEU A 217 6.44 -12.59 -18.60
C LEU A 217 5.42 -11.43 -18.62
N ASP A 218 4.18 -11.69 -18.19
CA ASP A 218 3.10 -10.70 -18.20
C ASP A 218 3.41 -9.57 -17.21
N PHE A 219 3.82 -9.91 -15.98
CA PHE A 219 4.19 -8.94 -14.95
C PHE A 219 5.52 -8.25 -15.27
N MET A 220 6.51 -9.02 -15.72
CA MET A 220 7.80 -8.49 -16.17
C MET A 220 7.61 -7.42 -17.24
N ARG A 221 6.85 -7.73 -18.30
CA ARG A 221 6.57 -6.78 -19.38
C ARG A 221 5.84 -5.54 -18.88
N CYS A 222 4.78 -5.71 -18.09
CA CYS A 222 3.98 -4.59 -17.59
C CYS A 222 4.79 -3.66 -16.66
N LEU A 223 5.61 -4.22 -15.76
CA LEU A 223 6.37 -3.42 -14.80
C LEU A 223 7.64 -2.79 -15.39
N THR A 224 8.14 -3.30 -16.51
CA THR A 224 9.36 -2.79 -17.16
C THR A 224 9.07 -2.00 -18.44
N GLU A 225 7.80 -1.82 -18.79
CA GLU A 225 7.39 -1.09 -19.98
C GLU A 225 7.84 0.38 -19.96
N SER A 226 7.84 1.01 -18.79
CA SER A 226 8.24 2.41 -18.64
C SER A 226 9.25 2.55 -17.49
N PRO A 227 10.48 3.02 -17.74
CA PRO A 227 11.48 3.24 -16.69
C PRO A 227 11.04 4.32 -15.69
N ASP A 228 10.18 5.23 -16.12
CA ASP A 228 9.66 6.34 -15.31
C ASP A 228 8.56 5.89 -14.33
N ARG A 229 8.24 4.59 -14.28
CA ARG A 229 7.22 4.01 -13.40
C ARG A 229 7.85 3.11 -12.35
N GLY A 230 7.49 3.34 -11.11
CA GLY A 230 7.70 2.45 -9.99
C GLY A 230 6.43 1.69 -9.60
N VAL A 231 6.58 0.86 -8.57
CA VAL A 231 5.50 0.09 -7.97
C VAL A 231 5.30 0.51 -6.53
N GLN A 232 4.07 0.89 -6.16
CA GLN A 232 3.68 1.13 -4.78
C GLN A 232 2.89 -0.06 -4.23
N PHE A 233 3.33 -0.57 -3.08
CA PHE A 233 2.55 -1.53 -2.31
C PHE A 233 1.42 -0.82 -1.56
N LEU A 234 0.20 -1.15 -1.92
CA LEU A 234 -0.99 -0.70 -1.20
C LEU A 234 -1.32 -1.71 -0.10
N ASP A 235 -1.30 -1.24 1.14
CA ASP A 235 -1.61 -2.03 2.33
C ASP A 235 -3.10 -1.91 2.66
N ARG A 236 -3.75 -3.02 3.04
CA ARG A 236 -5.12 -3.04 3.57
C ARG A 236 -5.14 -3.72 4.93
N TRP A 237 -5.98 -3.20 5.82
CA TRP A 237 -6.28 -3.83 7.10
C TRP A 237 -6.84 -5.24 6.90
N SER A 238 -6.21 -6.21 7.57
CA SER A 238 -6.64 -7.61 7.51
C SER A 238 -7.63 -7.86 8.64
N PRO A 239 -8.94 -8.05 8.36
CA PRO A 239 -9.95 -8.24 9.40
C PRO A 239 -9.62 -9.44 10.28
N ARG A 240 -9.06 -10.52 9.70
CA ARG A 240 -8.59 -11.70 10.45
C ARG A 240 -7.54 -11.37 11.52
N ARG A 241 -6.63 -10.43 11.23
CA ARG A 241 -5.58 -10.03 12.20
C ARG A 241 -6.14 -9.11 13.27
N ILE A 242 -7.09 -8.25 12.89
CA ILE A 242 -7.81 -7.38 13.84
C ILE A 242 -8.62 -8.25 14.81
N ILE A 243 -9.41 -9.19 14.30
CA ILE A 243 -10.18 -10.14 15.11
C ILE A 243 -9.25 -10.93 16.03
N PHE A 244 -8.13 -11.45 15.50
CA PHE A 244 -7.12 -12.13 16.32
C PHE A 244 -6.60 -11.24 17.45
N LEU A 245 -6.29 -9.96 17.18
CA LEU A 245 -5.81 -9.03 18.21
C LEU A 245 -6.89 -8.72 19.26
N ILE A 246 -8.15 -8.58 18.86
CA ILE A 246 -9.28 -8.38 19.78
C ILE A 246 -9.45 -9.59 20.69
N VAL A 247 -9.52 -10.79 20.10
CA VAL A 247 -9.63 -12.05 20.84
C VAL A 247 -8.44 -12.22 21.78
N PHE A 248 -7.22 -11.96 21.30
CA PHE A 248 -6.01 -12.01 22.12
C PHE A 248 -6.07 -11.03 23.30
N GLY A 249 -6.51 -9.79 23.07
CA GLY A 249 -6.69 -8.78 24.12
C GLY A 249 -7.68 -9.23 25.20
N ILE A 250 -8.86 -9.71 24.80
CA ILE A 250 -9.90 -10.21 25.73
C ILE A 250 -9.38 -11.42 26.52
N SER A 251 -8.77 -12.39 25.83
CA SER A 251 -8.18 -13.57 26.49
C SER A 251 -7.07 -13.18 27.46
N SER A 252 -6.24 -12.19 27.13
CA SER A 252 -5.19 -11.68 28.02
C SER A 252 -5.79 -11.02 29.26
N THR A 253 -6.85 -10.22 29.12
CA THR A 253 -7.52 -9.60 30.29
C THR A 253 -8.18 -10.62 31.20
N LEU A 254 -8.76 -11.67 30.62
CA LEU A 254 -9.32 -12.79 31.39
C LEU A 254 -8.22 -13.54 32.14
N ALA A 255 -7.10 -13.83 31.49
CA ALA A 255 -5.96 -14.49 32.11
C ALA A 255 -5.41 -13.68 33.30
N VAL A 256 -5.25 -12.36 33.14
CA VAL A 256 -4.84 -11.47 34.24
C VAL A 256 -5.85 -11.50 35.38
N GLY A 257 -7.15 -11.44 35.07
CA GLY A 257 -8.21 -11.56 36.08
C GLY A 257 -8.11 -12.85 36.87
N LEU A 258 -7.94 -14.00 36.20
CA LEU A 258 -7.78 -15.30 36.84
C LEU A 258 -6.53 -15.38 37.73
N VAL A 259 -5.40 -14.83 37.26
CA VAL A 259 -4.15 -14.78 38.05
C VAL A 259 -4.34 -13.91 39.31
N VAL A 260 -4.95 -12.74 39.18
CA VAL A 260 -5.22 -11.85 40.32
C VAL A 260 -6.19 -12.49 41.32
N SER A 261 -7.27 -13.11 40.82
CA SER A 261 -8.22 -13.86 41.65
C SER A 261 -7.55 -14.98 42.41
N HIS A 262 -6.65 -15.72 41.75
CA HIS A 262 -5.93 -16.83 42.37
C HIS A 262 -4.96 -16.35 43.45
N VAL A 263 -4.16 -15.31 43.17
CA VAL A 263 -3.17 -14.77 44.11
C VAL A 263 -3.82 -14.11 45.34
N LYS A 264 -4.98 -13.46 45.16
CA LYS A 264 -5.69 -12.78 46.25
C LYS A 264 -6.75 -13.63 46.95
N HIS A 265 -7.04 -14.82 46.43
CA HIS A 265 -8.18 -15.64 46.82
C HIS A 265 -9.53 -14.87 46.80
N ASP A 266 -9.63 -13.83 45.97
CA ASP A 266 -10.82 -12.99 45.81
C ASP A 266 -11.17 -12.83 44.33
N TYR A 267 -12.17 -13.61 43.90
CA TYR A 267 -12.66 -13.59 42.54
C TYR A 267 -13.29 -12.24 42.16
N SER A 268 -13.93 -11.55 43.10
CA SER A 268 -14.62 -10.27 42.85
C SER A 268 -13.62 -9.19 42.45
N THR A 269 -12.51 -9.09 43.20
CA THR A 269 -11.44 -8.14 42.89
C THR A 269 -10.78 -8.45 41.54
N GLY A 270 -10.47 -9.72 41.25
CA GLY A 270 -9.83 -10.08 39.98
C GLY A 270 -10.71 -9.83 38.76
N PHE A 271 -12.01 -10.12 38.84
CA PHE A 271 -12.97 -9.79 37.76
C PHE A 271 -13.19 -8.29 37.61
N THR A 272 -13.17 -7.53 38.71
CA THR A 272 -13.22 -6.06 38.65
C THR A 272 -12.03 -5.51 37.87
N VAL A 273 -10.80 -5.94 38.19
CA VAL A 273 -9.58 -5.53 37.49
C VAL A 273 -9.64 -5.90 36.00
N ALA A 274 -10.08 -7.13 35.68
CA ALA A 274 -10.26 -7.55 34.28
C ALA A 274 -11.26 -6.66 33.54
N GLY A 275 -12.38 -6.31 34.17
CA GLY A 275 -13.38 -5.39 33.63
C GLY A 275 -12.79 -4.03 33.27
N TRP A 276 -12.03 -3.41 34.18
CA TRP A 276 -11.33 -2.14 33.90
C TRP A 276 -10.38 -2.24 32.70
N MET A 277 -9.62 -3.35 32.59
CA MET A 277 -8.72 -3.55 31.45
C MET A 277 -9.46 -3.72 30.13
N VAL A 278 -10.58 -4.45 30.10
CA VAL A 278 -11.42 -4.60 28.91
C VAL A 278 -11.97 -3.25 28.47
N SER A 279 -12.47 -2.44 29.41
CA SER A 279 -12.96 -1.08 29.11
C SER A 279 -11.85 -0.18 28.53
N ALA A 280 -10.64 -0.22 29.09
CA ALA A 280 -9.50 0.52 28.56
C ALA A 280 -9.11 0.05 27.14
N LEU A 281 -9.09 -1.26 26.89
CA LEU A 281 -8.83 -1.82 25.56
C LEU A 281 -9.90 -1.43 24.55
N ALA A 282 -11.18 -1.41 24.95
CA ALA A 282 -12.28 -0.97 24.10
C ALA A 282 -12.12 0.51 23.71
N LEU A 283 -11.75 1.38 24.66
CA LEU A 283 -11.49 2.79 24.40
C LEU A 283 -10.30 2.98 23.43
N LEU A 284 -9.20 2.27 23.65
CA LEU A 284 -8.05 2.30 22.74
C LEU A 284 -8.43 1.79 21.33
N GLY A 285 -9.23 0.73 21.25
CA GLY A 285 -9.76 0.20 19.99
C GLY A 285 -10.62 1.22 19.26
N ALA A 286 -11.49 1.94 19.97
CA ALA A 286 -12.31 3.01 19.40
C ALA A 286 -11.44 4.17 18.87
N CYS A 287 -10.44 4.62 19.62
CA CYS A 287 -9.49 5.65 19.19
C CYS A 287 -8.72 5.23 17.93
N ILE A 288 -8.24 3.98 17.86
CA ILE A 288 -7.58 3.42 16.67
C ILE A 288 -8.55 3.36 15.49
N GLY A 289 -9.82 3.02 15.74
CA GLY A 289 -10.87 3.04 14.73
C GLY A 289 -11.09 4.43 14.14
N VAL A 290 -11.20 5.46 14.98
CA VAL A 290 -11.37 6.86 14.57
C VAL A 290 -10.15 7.38 13.82
N LEU A 291 -8.93 7.13 14.31
CA LEU A 291 -7.70 7.54 13.63
C LEU A 291 -7.60 6.92 12.22
N ASN A 292 -7.98 5.65 12.10
CA ASN A 292 -8.05 5.01 10.78
C ASN A 292 -9.14 5.63 9.91
N PHE A 293 -10.33 5.90 10.45
CA PHE A 293 -11.40 6.52 9.68
C PHE A 293 -10.98 7.89 9.09
N VAL A 294 -10.18 8.66 9.83
CA VAL A 294 -9.64 9.94 9.37
C VAL A 294 -8.52 9.77 8.33
N GLU A 295 -7.62 8.79 8.46
CA GLU A 295 -6.54 8.56 7.48
C GLU A 295 -7.06 8.08 6.11
N PHE A 296 -8.25 7.47 6.06
CA PHE A 296 -8.82 6.86 4.84
C PHE A 296 -10.03 7.61 4.25
N ARG A 297 -10.36 8.81 4.74
CA ARG A 297 -11.35 9.71 4.15
C ARG A 297 -10.66 10.83 3.39
#